data_AF-A0A9E6VXK0-F1
#
_entry.id   AF-A0A9E6VXK0-F1
#
_cell.length_a   1.000
_cell.length_b   1.000
_cell.length_c   1.000
_cell.angle_alpha   90.00
_cell.angle_beta   90.00
_cell.angle_gamma   90.00
#
_symmetry.space_group_name_H-M   'P 1'
#
loop_
_entity.id
_entity.type
_entity.pdbx_description
1 polymer ?
#
loop_
_entity_poly.entity_id
_entity_poly.type
_entity_poly.pdbx_seq_one_letter_code
_entity_poly.pdbx_strand_id
1 'polypeptide(L)'
;MGGQQRRISLRGLMTAILGLVLFCLSVGAGYWFYKSRQPMENRLVLEAVSFKDLPGWRDDDLGSFLPAFFKSCNRILSLPEKRLMGGAGIGGTAADWQPLCHVALKLPPNRMQDFFEQNMTPFRVLNNDEEAGLFTGYYEASLKGSETRHAPYLTPLY
;
A
#
# COMPACT_ATOMS: atom_id res chain seq x y z
N MET A 1 -38.29 14.38 65.54
CA MET A 1 -37.64 14.32 64.21
C MET A 1 -36.31 13.59 64.37
N GLY A 2 -36.33 12.25 64.37
CA GLY A 2 -35.14 11.42 64.64
C GLY A 2 -34.42 11.06 63.35
N GLY A 3 -33.28 11.70 63.09
CA GLY A 3 -32.40 11.40 61.96
C GLY A 3 -31.72 10.05 62.15
N GLN A 4 -32.09 9.07 61.31
CA GLN A 4 -31.53 7.74 61.33
C GLN A 4 -30.16 7.75 60.62
N GLN A 5 -29.09 7.89 61.40
CA GLN A 5 -27.71 7.72 60.92
C GLN A 5 -27.50 6.29 60.45
N ARG A 6 -27.40 6.07 59.13
CA ARG A 6 -26.97 4.81 58.54
C ARG A 6 -25.50 4.56 58.91
N ARG A 7 -25.25 3.71 59.91
CA ARG A 7 -23.91 3.18 60.20
C ARG A 7 -23.51 2.24 59.08
N ILE A 8 -22.61 2.70 58.19
CA ILE A 8 -22.00 1.87 57.15
C ILE A 8 -21.07 0.88 57.85
N SER A 9 -21.27 -0.42 57.64
CA SER A 9 -20.41 -1.45 58.25
C SER A 9 -19.04 -1.47 57.55
N LEU A 10 -17.95 -1.61 58.30
CA LEU A 10 -16.59 -1.72 57.73
C LEU A 10 -16.49 -2.82 56.68
N ARG A 11 -17.25 -3.92 56.84
CA ARG A 11 -17.32 -5.02 55.87
C ARG A 11 -17.95 -4.56 54.55
N GLY A 12 -19.00 -3.74 54.60
CA GLY A 12 -19.65 -3.17 53.41
C GLY A 12 -18.77 -2.15 52.67
N LEU A 13 -17.97 -1.36 53.42
CA LEU A 13 -17.00 -0.44 52.84
C LEU A 13 -15.87 -1.21 52.12
N MET A 14 -15.37 -2.29 52.73
CA MET A 14 -14.28 -3.09 52.17
C MET A 14 -14.69 -3.82 50.88
N THR A 15 -15.91 -4.36 50.83
CA THR A 15 -16.46 -4.99 49.61
C THR A 15 -16.67 -3.98 48.48
N ALA A 16 -17.10 -2.75 48.80
CA ALA A 16 -17.27 -1.69 47.80
C ALA A 16 -15.92 -1.25 47.22
N ILE A 17 -14.89 -1.12 48.05
CA ILE A 17 -13.53 -0.79 47.62
C ILE A 17 -12.96 -1.91 46.73
N LEU A 18 -13.12 -3.17 47.13
CA LEU A 18 -12.64 -4.31 46.34
C LEU A 18 -13.30 -4.36 44.95
N GLY A 19 -14.61 -4.11 44.89
CA GLY A 19 -15.37 -4.05 43.64
C GLY A 19 -14.92 -2.91 42.72
N LEU A 20 -14.67 -1.72 43.27
CA LEU A 20 -14.13 -0.57 42.51
C LEU A 20 -12.73 -0.86 41.97
N VAL A 21 -11.85 -1.45 42.77
CA VAL A 21 -10.49 -1.82 42.34
C VAL A 21 -10.53 -2.84 41.21
N LEU A 22 -11.35 -3.88 41.33
CA LEU A 22 -11.53 -4.89 40.27
C LEU A 22 -12.09 -4.29 38.97
N PHE A 23 -13.04 -3.35 39.09
CA PHE A 23 -13.58 -2.63 37.93
C PHE A 23 -12.53 -1.73 37.27
N CYS A 24 -11.73 -1.00 38.06
CA CYS A 24 -10.63 -0.18 37.52
C CYS A 24 -9.55 -1.04 36.85
N LEU A 25 -9.21 -2.20 37.42
CA LEU A 25 -8.25 -3.13 36.83
C LEU A 25 -8.78 -3.74 35.52
N SER A 26 -10.06 -4.11 35.44
CA SER A 26 -10.64 -4.68 34.22
C SER A 26 -10.78 -3.62 33.11
N VAL A 27 -11.19 -2.39 33.46
CA VAL A 27 -11.23 -1.27 32.51
C VAL A 27 -9.82 -0.89 32.07
N GLY A 28 -8.85 -0.85 32.98
CA GLY A 28 -7.44 -0.58 32.67
C GLY A 28 -6.83 -1.64 31.76
N ALA A 29 -7.06 -2.92 32.04
CA ALA A 29 -6.62 -4.03 31.21
C ALA A 29 -7.31 -4.04 29.84
N GLY A 30 -8.62 -3.78 29.80
CA GLY A 30 -9.39 -3.65 28.55
C GLY A 30 -8.93 -2.47 27.70
N TYR A 31 -8.64 -1.33 28.32
CA TYR A 31 -8.09 -0.15 27.65
C TYR A 31 -6.66 -0.39 27.14
N TRP A 32 -5.81 -1.03 27.95
CA TRP A 32 -4.46 -1.41 27.53
C TRP A 32 -4.49 -2.40 26.36
N PHE A 33 -5.38 -3.40 26.41
CA PHE A 33 -5.59 -4.35 25.34
C PHE A 33 -6.10 -3.69 24.06
N TYR A 34 -7.10 -2.80 24.18
CA TYR A 34 -7.62 -2.01 23.06
C TYR A 34 -6.53 -1.14 22.41
N LYS A 35 -5.73 -0.45 23.22
CA LYS A 35 -4.61 0.38 22.74
C LYS A 35 -3.52 -0.48 22.09
N SER A 36 -3.21 -1.66 22.64
CA SER A 36 -2.21 -2.58 22.08
C SER A 36 -2.65 -3.26 20.78
N ARG A 37 -3.96 -3.31 20.50
CA ARG A 37 -4.54 -3.89 19.29
C ARG A 37 -4.81 -2.88 18.18
N GLN A 38 -4.46 -1.61 18.36
CA GLN A 38 -4.46 -0.67 17.25
C GLN A 38 -3.53 -1.25 16.18
N PRO A 39 -4.03 -1.60 14.97
CA PRO A 39 -3.16 -2.11 13.92
C PRO A 39 -2.10 -1.05 13.68
N MET A 40 -0.82 -1.43 13.67
CA MET A 40 0.23 -0.49 13.27
C MET A 40 -0.17 0.08 11.92
N GLU A 41 -0.14 1.39 11.81
CA GLU A 41 -0.34 2.06 10.54
C GLU A 41 0.66 1.47 9.53
N ASN A 42 0.21 1.19 8.31
CA ASN A 42 1.09 0.66 7.29
C ASN A 42 2.18 1.69 6.98
N ARG A 43 3.44 1.27 7.11
CA ARG A 43 4.60 2.12 6.84
C ARG A 43 5.41 1.48 5.73
N LEU A 44 5.49 2.19 4.61
CA LEU A 44 6.37 1.84 3.50
C LEU A 44 7.84 2.00 3.93
N VAL A 45 8.61 0.92 3.85
CA VAL A 45 10.06 0.92 3.99
C VAL A 45 10.67 0.45 2.67
N LEU A 46 11.65 1.21 2.17
CA LEU A 46 12.37 0.91 0.93
C LEU A 46 13.83 0.61 1.27
N GLU A 47 14.26 -0.62 1.02
CA GLU A 47 15.63 -1.06 1.22
C GLU A 47 16.29 -1.24 -0.15
N ALA A 48 17.36 -0.48 -0.45
CA ALA A 48 18.09 -0.64 -1.70
C ALA A 48 18.79 -2.01 -1.73
N VAL A 49 18.62 -2.74 -2.84
CA VAL A 49 19.24 -4.06 -3.06
C VAL A 49 19.99 -4.09 -4.39
N SER A 50 20.72 -5.17 -4.66
CA SER A 50 21.34 -5.40 -5.97
C SER A 50 20.38 -6.16 -6.90
N PHE A 51 20.54 -5.98 -8.21
CA PHE A 51 19.88 -6.85 -9.20
C PHE A 51 20.25 -8.33 -9.03
N LYS A 52 21.41 -8.65 -8.43
CA LYS A 52 21.79 -10.03 -8.11
C LYS A 52 20.92 -10.66 -7.01
N ASP A 53 20.27 -9.83 -6.19
CA ASP A 53 19.41 -10.28 -5.10
C ASP A 53 17.98 -10.56 -5.58
N LEU A 54 17.65 -10.21 -6.83
CA LEU A 54 16.33 -10.42 -7.43
C LEU A 54 16.22 -11.84 -8.01
N PRO A 55 15.38 -12.72 -7.44
CA PRO A 55 15.19 -14.07 -7.98
C PRO A 55 14.64 -14.01 -9.41
N GLY A 56 15.27 -14.75 -10.33
CA GLY A 56 14.84 -14.84 -11.72
C GLY A 56 15.24 -13.67 -12.63
N TRP A 57 15.86 -12.60 -12.11
CA TRP A 57 16.20 -11.41 -12.91
C TRP A 57 17.04 -11.71 -14.15
N ARG A 58 18.00 -12.64 -14.05
CA ARG A 58 18.89 -12.98 -15.17
C ARG A 58 18.18 -13.70 -16.31
N ASP A 59 17.13 -14.44 -16.00
CA ASP A 59 16.43 -15.34 -16.92
C ASP A 59 15.07 -14.78 -17.37
N ASP A 60 14.70 -13.58 -16.92
CA ASP A 60 13.42 -12.95 -17.23
C ASP A 60 13.33 -12.51 -18.71
N ASP A 61 12.15 -12.68 -19.32
CA ASP A 61 11.89 -12.24 -20.68
C ASP A 61 11.40 -10.79 -20.70
N LEU A 62 12.38 -9.88 -20.75
CA LEU A 62 12.11 -8.45 -20.88
C LEU A 62 11.32 -8.13 -22.16
N GLY A 63 11.37 -8.96 -23.21
CA GLY A 63 10.68 -8.70 -24.48
C GLY A 63 9.16 -8.48 -24.30
N SER A 64 8.54 -9.23 -23.39
CA SER A 64 7.11 -9.09 -23.05
C SER A 64 6.78 -7.79 -22.28
N PHE A 65 7.74 -7.27 -21.53
CA PHE A 65 7.62 -6.07 -20.69
C PHE A 65 7.88 -4.77 -21.48
N LEU A 66 8.83 -4.79 -22.42
CA LEU A 66 9.30 -3.59 -23.12
C LEU A 66 8.21 -2.75 -23.81
N PRO A 67 7.18 -3.32 -24.45
CA PRO A 67 6.10 -2.53 -25.04
C PRO A 67 5.38 -1.63 -24.02
N ALA A 68 5.13 -2.14 -22.82
CA ALA A 68 4.49 -1.38 -21.74
C ALA A 68 5.42 -0.29 -21.18
N PHE A 69 6.70 -0.62 -21.04
CA PHE A 69 7.72 0.34 -20.61
C PHE A 69 7.87 1.49 -21.61
N PHE A 70 7.97 1.20 -22.92
CA PHE A 70 8.06 2.22 -23.96
C PHE A 70 6.79 3.07 -24.06
N LYS A 71 5.60 2.47 -23.89
CA LYS A 71 4.34 3.22 -23.80
C LYS A 71 4.37 4.20 -22.62
N SER A 72 4.88 3.76 -21.48
CA SER A 72 5.05 4.61 -20.29
C SER A 72 6.05 5.74 -20.53
N CYS A 73 7.21 5.45 -21.14
CA CYS A 73 8.19 6.47 -21.46
C CYS A 73 7.67 7.54 -22.42
N ASN A 74 6.97 7.15 -23.48
CA ASN A 74 6.32 8.11 -24.38
C ASN A 74 5.33 9.01 -23.63
N ARG A 75 4.57 8.46 -22.67
CA ARG A 75 3.69 9.27 -21.83
C ARG A 75 4.48 10.22 -20.95
N ILE A 76 5.52 9.76 -20.26
CA ILE A 76 6.36 10.57 -19.36
C ILE A 76 7.01 11.74 -20.11
N LEU A 77 7.51 11.51 -21.33
CA LEU A 77 8.09 12.57 -22.16
C LEU A 77 7.10 13.69 -22.52
N SER A 78 5.79 13.39 -22.52
CA SER A 78 4.73 14.40 -22.75
C SER A 78 4.30 15.17 -21.50
N LEU A 79 4.75 14.77 -20.31
CA LEU A 79 4.32 15.38 -19.06
C LEU A 79 5.08 16.69 -18.78
N PRO A 80 4.45 17.65 -18.08
CA PRO A 80 5.18 18.80 -17.55
C PRO A 80 6.29 18.35 -16.60
N GLU A 81 7.49 18.93 -16.72
CA GLU A 81 8.67 18.57 -15.93
C GLU A 81 8.41 18.48 -14.42
N LYS A 82 7.66 19.44 -13.87
CA LYS A 82 7.33 19.52 -12.44
C LYS A 82 6.27 18.54 -11.97
N ARG A 83 5.73 17.69 -12.86
CA ARG A 83 4.71 16.71 -12.50
C ARG A 83 5.31 15.70 -11.52
N LEU A 84 4.77 15.64 -10.30
CA LEU A 84 5.14 14.63 -9.32
C LEU A 84 4.81 13.21 -9.82
N MET A 85 5.70 12.26 -9.59
CA MET A 85 5.58 10.87 -10.02
C MET A 85 5.43 9.96 -8.79
N GLY A 86 4.53 8.97 -8.91
CA GLY A 86 4.22 8.01 -7.83
C GLY A 86 3.53 8.66 -6.62
N GLY A 87 2.24 8.39 -6.40
CA GLY A 87 1.49 8.79 -5.20
C GLY A 87 1.85 10.17 -4.64
N ALA A 88 2.34 10.20 -3.40
CA ALA A 88 2.83 11.39 -2.70
C ALA A 88 4.18 11.96 -3.24
N GLY A 89 4.48 11.80 -4.53
CA GLY A 89 5.74 12.22 -5.16
C GLY A 89 6.94 11.33 -4.87
N ILE A 90 6.71 10.09 -4.42
CA ILE A 90 7.79 9.16 -4.02
C ILE A 90 8.74 8.82 -5.17
N GLY A 91 8.25 8.92 -6.42
CA GLY A 91 9.05 8.71 -7.63
C GLY A 91 9.68 9.99 -8.19
N GLY A 92 9.75 11.08 -7.42
CA GLY A 92 10.31 12.35 -7.89
C GLY A 92 9.40 13.09 -8.86
N THR A 93 9.97 13.69 -9.90
CA THR A 93 9.30 14.52 -10.90
C THR A 93 9.45 13.93 -12.30
N ALA A 94 8.58 14.28 -13.25
CA ALA A 94 8.72 13.80 -14.63
C ALA A 94 10.10 14.13 -15.23
N ALA A 95 10.69 15.28 -14.88
CA ALA A 95 12.03 15.66 -15.31
C ALA A 95 13.11 14.63 -14.92
N ASP A 96 12.97 13.96 -13.77
CA ASP A 96 13.93 12.94 -13.31
C ASP A 96 13.90 11.69 -14.21
N TRP A 97 12.77 11.40 -14.85
CA TRP A 97 12.57 10.23 -15.70
C TRP A 97 12.83 10.49 -17.19
N GLN A 98 12.67 11.72 -17.65
CA GLN A 98 12.74 12.07 -19.07
C GLN A 98 14.09 11.72 -19.73
N PRO A 99 15.26 11.99 -19.13
CA PRO A 99 16.55 11.59 -19.71
C PRO A 99 16.67 10.08 -19.91
N LEU A 100 16.25 9.30 -18.91
CA LEU A 100 16.24 7.83 -18.95
C LEU A 100 15.34 7.34 -20.09
N CYS A 101 14.15 7.93 -20.24
CA CYS A 101 13.23 7.56 -21.30
C CYS A 101 13.73 7.92 -22.71
N HIS A 102 14.44 9.03 -22.88
CA HIS A 102 15.06 9.37 -24.17
C HIS A 102 16.13 8.36 -24.61
N VAL A 103 16.86 7.78 -23.65
CA VAL A 103 17.86 6.73 -23.92
C VAL A 103 17.16 5.40 -24.20
N ALA A 104 16.26 4.98 -23.31
CA ALA A 104 15.52 3.72 -23.41
C ALA A 104 14.88 3.49 -24.78
N LEU A 105 14.19 4.50 -25.31
CA LEU A 105 13.42 4.39 -26.56
C LEU A 105 14.30 4.18 -27.80
N LYS A 106 15.62 4.31 -27.69
CA LYS A 106 16.57 4.13 -28.80
C LYS A 106 17.34 2.81 -28.69
N LEU A 107 17.21 2.08 -27.58
CA LEU A 107 17.96 0.85 -27.35
C LEU A 107 17.26 -0.36 -27.96
N PRO A 108 18.02 -1.31 -28.53
CA PRO A 108 17.47 -2.59 -28.96
C PRO A 108 17.16 -3.47 -27.73
N PRO A 109 16.18 -4.40 -27.82
CA PRO A 109 15.74 -5.24 -26.71
C PRO A 109 16.88 -5.98 -25.96
N ASN A 110 17.89 -6.48 -26.70
CA ASN A 110 19.02 -7.21 -26.12
C ASN A 110 19.97 -6.35 -25.26
N ARG A 111 19.77 -5.03 -25.21
CA ARG A 111 20.55 -4.09 -24.37
C ARG A 111 19.75 -3.59 -23.17
N MET A 112 18.50 -4.01 -23.03
CA MET A 112 17.60 -3.46 -22.02
C MET A 112 17.91 -3.95 -20.61
N GLN A 113 18.41 -5.18 -20.44
CA GLN A 113 18.83 -5.67 -19.12
C GLN A 113 19.98 -4.83 -18.56
N ASP A 114 21.06 -4.66 -19.33
CA ASP A 114 22.18 -3.76 -19.01
C ASP A 114 21.72 -2.33 -18.71
N PHE A 115 20.74 -1.84 -19.47
CA PHE A 115 20.18 -0.51 -19.27
C PHE A 115 19.50 -0.36 -17.91
N PHE A 116 18.66 -1.32 -17.49
CA PHE A 116 18.05 -1.28 -16.16
C PHE A 116 19.09 -1.37 -15.05
N GLU A 117 20.08 -2.25 -15.20
CA GLU A 117 21.17 -2.41 -14.22
C GLU A 117 22.01 -1.13 -14.03
N GLN A 118 22.19 -0.34 -15.09
CA GLN A 118 22.97 0.90 -15.05
C GLN A 118 22.18 2.14 -14.61
N ASN A 119 20.87 2.16 -14.88
CA ASN A 119 20.05 3.37 -14.75
C ASN A 119 19.01 3.27 -13.62
N MET A 120 18.89 2.13 -12.96
CA MET A 120 17.93 1.92 -11.87
C MET A 120 18.58 1.27 -10.66
N THR A 121 17.97 1.49 -9.50
CA THR A 121 18.29 0.80 -8.26
C THR A 121 17.04 0.05 -7.81
N PRO A 122 17.07 -1.28 -7.68
CA PRO A 122 15.94 -2.01 -7.15
C PRO A 122 15.83 -1.75 -5.64
N PHE A 123 14.59 -1.61 -5.18
CA PHE A 123 14.28 -1.48 -3.76
C PHE A 123 13.40 -2.65 -3.34
N ARG A 124 13.81 -3.37 -2.30
CA ARG A 124 12.92 -4.28 -1.57
C ARG A 124 11.90 -3.43 -0.81
N VAL A 125 10.63 -3.77 -1.00
CA VAL A 125 9.49 -3.05 -0.42
C VAL A 125 8.99 -3.84 0.78
N LEU A 126 8.95 -3.20 1.94
CA LEU A 126 8.49 -3.80 3.20
C LEU A 126 7.34 -2.98 3.78
N ASN A 127 6.46 -3.64 4.53
CA ASN A 127 5.45 -2.99 5.37
C ASN A 127 5.76 -3.24 6.84
N ASN A 128 6.14 -2.21 7.60
CA ASN A 128 6.56 -2.38 9.00
C ASN A 128 7.63 -3.48 9.17
N ASP A 129 8.60 -3.53 8.24
CA ASP A 129 9.69 -4.52 8.18
C ASP A 129 9.23 -5.96 7.84
N GLU A 130 7.95 -6.15 7.47
CA GLU A 130 7.43 -7.40 6.91
C GLU A 130 7.59 -7.44 5.38
N GLU A 131 8.18 -8.53 4.88
CA GLU A 131 8.44 -8.75 3.45
C GLU A 131 7.24 -9.33 2.70
N ALA A 132 6.40 -10.11 3.38
CA ALA A 132 5.31 -10.82 2.74
C ALA A 132 4.19 -9.86 2.31
N GLY A 133 3.92 -9.82 1.01
CA GLY A 133 2.81 -9.10 0.41
C GLY A 133 1.73 -10.03 -0.16
N LEU A 134 0.51 -9.50 -0.33
CA LEU A 134 -0.57 -10.20 -1.02
C LEU A 134 -0.59 -9.79 -2.50
N PHE A 135 -0.44 -10.76 -3.40
CA PHE A 135 -0.71 -10.57 -4.82
C PHE A 135 -2.14 -10.95 -5.15
N THR A 136 -2.85 -10.05 -5.85
CA THR A 136 -4.18 -10.29 -6.39
C THR A 136 -4.18 -10.05 -7.91
N GLY A 137 -5.23 -10.51 -8.60
CA GLY A 137 -5.38 -10.33 -10.03
C GLY A 137 -6.64 -9.54 -10.37
N TYR A 138 -6.56 -8.74 -11.43
CA TYR A 138 -7.72 -8.14 -12.09
C TYR A 138 -7.64 -8.41 -13.59
N TYR A 139 -8.76 -8.28 -14.29
CA TYR A 139 -8.83 -8.43 -15.74
C TYR A 139 -9.80 -7.39 -16.33
N GLU A 140 -9.70 -7.17 -17.63
CA GLU A 140 -10.65 -6.35 -18.38
C GLU A 140 -11.81 -7.23 -18.86
N ALA A 141 -13.01 -6.99 -18.33
CA ALA A 141 -14.19 -7.73 -18.74
C ALA A 141 -14.68 -7.26 -20.12
N SER A 142 -14.94 -8.19 -21.03
CA SER A 142 -15.55 -7.91 -22.33
C SER A 142 -17.04 -8.25 -22.30
N LEU A 143 -17.87 -7.29 -22.69
CA LEU A 143 -19.33 -7.41 -22.71
C LEU A 143 -19.85 -7.11 -24.13
N LYS A 144 -20.90 -7.82 -24.55
CA LYS A 144 -21.65 -7.45 -25.76
C LYS A 144 -22.66 -6.37 -25.39
N GLY A 145 -22.63 -5.25 -26.10
CA GLY A 145 -23.50 -4.11 -25.86
C GLY A 145 -24.09 -3.55 -27.15
N SER A 146 -24.95 -2.55 -26.99
CA SER A 146 -25.51 -1.75 -28.07
C SER A 146 -25.53 -0.28 -27.66
N GLU A 147 -25.24 0.61 -28.61
CA GLU A 147 -25.36 2.06 -28.41
C GLU A 147 -26.82 2.52 -28.24
N THR A 148 -27.78 1.72 -28.71
CA THR A 148 -29.21 1.99 -28.59
C THR A 148 -29.93 0.90 -27.79
N ARG A 149 -30.93 1.29 -27.01
CA ARG A 149 -31.71 0.37 -26.17
C ARG A 149 -32.65 -0.49 -27.04
N HIS A 150 -32.40 -1.79 -27.07
CA HIS A 150 -33.30 -2.81 -27.63
C HIS A 150 -33.00 -4.17 -26.99
N ALA A 151 -33.91 -5.14 -27.06
CA ALA A 151 -33.63 -6.48 -26.52
C ALA A 151 -32.48 -7.15 -27.31
N PRO A 152 -31.45 -7.75 -26.67
CA PRO A 152 -31.30 -8.01 -25.22
C PRO A 152 -30.57 -6.91 -24.42
N TYR A 153 -30.09 -5.84 -25.06
CA TYR A 153 -29.33 -4.73 -24.46
C TYR A 153 -30.23 -3.73 -23.71
N LEU A 154 -30.73 -4.16 -22.55
CA LEU A 154 -31.70 -3.38 -21.75
C LEU A 154 -31.08 -2.66 -20.54
N THR A 155 -29.85 -3.00 -20.15
CA THR A 155 -29.14 -2.42 -18.98
C THR A 155 -28.16 -1.34 -19.45
N PRO A 156 -28.38 -0.05 -19.11
CA PRO A 156 -27.46 1.03 -19.47
C PRO A 156 -26.18 1.02 -18.60
N LEU A 157 -25.09 1.55 -19.17
CA LEU A 157 -23.87 1.94 -18.47
C LEU A 157 -23.84 3.48 -18.41
N TYR A 158 -23.57 4.04 -17.23
CA TYR A 158 -23.58 5.48 -16.96
C TYR A 158 -22.17 6.01 -16.70
#